data_AF-A0A956BSG6-F1
#
_entry.id   AF-A0A956BSG6-F1
#
_cell.length_a   1.000
_cell.length_b   1.000
_cell.length_c   1.000
_cell.angle_alpha   90.00
_cell.angle_beta   90.00
_cell.angle_gamma   90.00
#
_symmetry.space_group_name_H-M   'P 1'
#
loop_
_entity.id
_entity.type
_entity.pdbx_description
1 polymer ?
#
loop_
_entity_poly.entity_id
_entity_poly.type
_entity_poly.pdbx_seq_one_letter_code
_entity_poly.pdbx_strand_id
1 'polypeptide(L)'
;MRHDALRDAAAPDGSLPDGYELPDTPEPDGEIRWAPGALDGSLATRATEREMVKLGVLLVGLVEGTDDRELLLTLGAHDELALFVVVAMANRPDLGEQTLWELAQRTRGWGRIQSVERLSGTDDPAIKAWLLREGFRNTVMDEYLAHVCATTGGLAEALAHAPGALDDALLDGAADLLTALVTGGPAPDLAEYEHGALASERFLDHVEARLAGGAFSLTWLVALAQLRGFLVDDRPWDSLEARGWTDQRRTRLATAVEALLAHPQWAAAVEGALDSDDRAAPLDAIATGPADELGLGPAFAVHACLDAIVPDLASHPGAGWPAIHAALRSPVVRNRNMAVRTLAAWPRSAWPPGAAAALELARDEEPADDVRERIAATLTGQGLD
;
A
#
# COMPACT_ATOMS: atom_id res chain seq x y z
N MET A 1 28.82 -22.09 37.75
CA MET A 1 29.21 -23.51 37.50
C MET A 1 29.33 -23.83 36.02
N ARG A 2 28.24 -23.86 35.20
CA ARG A 2 28.37 -24.08 33.73
C ARG A 2 29.08 -22.95 32.99
N HIS A 3 28.78 -21.70 33.33
CA HIS A 3 29.48 -20.54 32.77
C HIS A 3 30.99 -20.59 33.00
N ASP A 4 31.41 -20.98 34.21
CA ASP A 4 32.83 -21.07 34.56
C ASP A 4 33.49 -22.25 33.83
N ALA A 5 32.83 -23.41 33.75
CA ALA A 5 33.33 -24.57 33.02
C ALA A 5 33.47 -24.31 31.51
N LEU A 6 32.52 -23.59 30.90
CA LEU A 6 32.56 -23.20 29.49
C LEU A 6 33.66 -22.16 29.23
N ARG A 7 33.78 -21.15 30.09
CA ARG A 7 34.84 -20.15 30.00
C ARG A 7 36.23 -20.78 30.12
N ASP A 8 36.38 -21.74 31.01
CA ASP A 8 37.67 -22.38 31.28
C ASP A 8 38.03 -23.42 30.21
N ALA A 9 37.04 -23.96 29.49
CA ALA A 9 37.23 -24.90 28.39
C ALA A 9 37.35 -24.22 27.01
N ALA A 10 36.89 -22.98 26.86
CA ALA A 10 36.94 -22.26 25.59
C ALA A 10 38.38 -21.94 25.18
N ALA A 11 38.72 -22.27 23.93
CA ALA A 11 39.95 -21.85 23.30
C ALA A 11 39.95 -20.32 23.08
N PRO A 12 41.11 -19.70 22.82
CA PRO A 12 41.22 -18.25 22.63
C PRO A 12 40.39 -17.68 21.47
N ASP A 13 39.97 -18.53 20.53
CA ASP A 13 39.08 -18.19 19.41
C ASP A 13 37.58 -18.37 19.73
N GLY A 14 37.25 -18.76 20.97
CA GLY A 14 35.89 -18.99 21.43
C GLY A 14 35.33 -20.38 21.11
N SER A 15 36.10 -21.25 20.45
CA SER A 15 35.70 -22.64 20.18
C SER A 15 35.86 -23.53 21.41
N LEU A 16 35.07 -24.60 21.49
CA LEU A 16 35.25 -25.66 22.49
C LEU A 16 36.03 -26.82 21.85
N PRO A 17 36.82 -27.58 22.64
CA PRO A 17 37.53 -28.76 22.14
C PRO A 17 36.58 -29.78 21.50
N ASP A 18 37.02 -30.41 20.42
CA ASP A 18 36.25 -31.49 19.77
C ASP A 18 35.92 -32.61 20.77
N GLY A 19 34.63 -32.93 20.90
CA GLY A 19 34.13 -33.93 21.84
C GLY A 19 33.97 -33.43 23.28
N TYR A 20 34.03 -32.12 23.53
CA TYR A 20 33.72 -31.55 24.84
C TYR A 20 32.23 -31.73 25.18
N GLU A 21 31.95 -32.55 26.18
CA GLU A 21 30.63 -32.68 26.78
C GLU A 21 30.54 -31.80 28.04
N LEU A 22 29.44 -31.05 28.15
CA LEU A 22 29.15 -30.28 29.35
C LEU A 22 29.00 -31.24 30.54
N PRO A 23 29.62 -30.95 31.69
CA PRO A 23 29.49 -31.82 32.85
C PRO A 23 28.02 -31.91 33.28
N ASP A 24 27.54 -33.16 33.42
CA ASP A 24 26.26 -33.45 34.05
C ASP A 24 26.30 -32.94 35.48
N THR A 25 25.29 -32.14 35.82
CA THR A 25 25.21 -31.52 37.15
C THR A 25 24.61 -32.56 38.08
N PRO A 26 25.19 -32.84 39.28
CA PRO A 26 24.52 -33.69 40.24
C PRO A 26 23.16 -33.07 40.58
N GLU A 27 22.09 -33.78 40.25
CA GLU A 27 20.73 -33.25 40.16
C GLU A 27 20.09 -33.12 41.55
N PRO A 28 19.61 -31.93 41.95
CA PRO A 28 18.82 -31.79 43.17
C PRO A 28 17.47 -32.50 42.99
N ASP A 29 17.13 -33.37 43.93
CA ASP A 29 15.85 -34.09 43.96
C ASP A 29 14.71 -33.07 44.14
N GLY A 30 13.86 -32.88 43.12
CA GLY A 30 12.63 -32.07 43.22
C GLY A 30 12.42 -30.92 42.22
N GLU A 31 13.32 -30.67 41.26
CA GLU A 31 13.06 -29.69 40.19
C GLU A 31 12.19 -30.27 39.05
N ILE A 32 11.32 -29.43 38.48
CA ILE A 32 10.43 -29.81 37.36
C ILE A 32 11.29 -30.14 36.14
N ARG A 33 11.25 -31.41 35.71
CA ARG A 33 11.88 -31.88 34.48
C ARG A 33 11.01 -31.53 33.28
N TRP A 34 11.61 -30.91 32.26
CA TRP A 34 10.99 -30.72 30.95
C TRP A 34 11.56 -31.74 29.98
N ALA A 35 10.70 -32.43 29.23
CA ALA A 35 11.16 -33.20 28.08
C ALA A 35 11.76 -32.24 27.02
N PRO A 36 12.67 -32.70 26.15
CA PRO A 36 13.12 -31.90 25.00
C PRO A 36 11.92 -31.33 24.24
N GLY A 37 11.88 -30.01 24.01
CA GLY A 37 10.75 -29.29 23.39
C GLY A 37 9.61 -28.88 24.34
N ALA A 38 9.49 -29.46 25.54
CA ALA A 38 8.39 -29.18 26.46
C ALA A 38 8.52 -27.81 27.16
N LEU A 39 9.75 -27.35 27.38
CA LEU A 39 10.01 -25.99 27.89
C LEU A 39 9.61 -24.95 26.84
N ASP A 40 9.97 -25.18 25.57
CA ASP A 40 9.74 -24.25 24.45
C ASP A 40 8.24 -24.08 24.20
N GLY A 41 7.51 -25.21 24.11
CA GLY A 41 6.06 -25.21 24.01
C GLY A 41 5.37 -24.55 25.21
N SER A 42 5.88 -24.76 26.44
CA SER A 42 5.35 -24.09 27.63
C SER A 42 5.61 -22.59 27.63
N LEU A 43 6.78 -22.13 27.17
CA LEU A 43 7.09 -20.72 27.05
C LEU A 43 6.22 -20.05 25.98
N ALA A 44 6.03 -20.69 24.83
CA ALA A 44 5.20 -20.17 23.75
C ALA A 44 3.70 -20.13 24.09
N THR A 45 3.19 -21.06 24.90
CA THR A 45 1.74 -21.22 25.14
C THR A 45 1.26 -20.83 26.53
N ARG A 46 2.15 -20.78 27.54
CA ARG A 46 1.77 -20.59 28.95
C ARG A 46 2.52 -19.48 29.68
N ALA A 47 3.50 -18.83 29.05
CA ALA A 47 4.18 -17.72 29.69
C ALA A 47 3.23 -16.51 29.83
N THR A 48 3.35 -15.81 30.96
CA THR A 48 2.57 -14.59 31.24
C THR A 48 3.26 -13.34 30.72
N GLU A 49 4.57 -13.40 30.50
CA GLU A 49 5.39 -12.29 29.99
C GLU A 49 5.58 -12.41 28.47
N ARG A 50 5.32 -11.32 27.75
CA ARG A 50 5.38 -11.29 26.27
C ARG A 50 6.75 -11.69 25.73
N GLU A 51 7.82 -11.26 26.38
CA GLU A 51 9.20 -11.58 25.98
C GLU A 51 9.51 -13.08 26.11
N MET A 52 8.90 -13.76 27.08
CA MET A 52 9.05 -15.21 27.24
C MET A 52 8.29 -15.98 26.16
N VAL A 53 7.14 -15.45 25.70
CA VAL A 53 6.43 -16.00 24.54
C VAL A 53 7.27 -15.86 23.27
N LYS A 54 7.87 -14.68 23.03
CA LYS A 54 8.78 -14.43 21.89
C LYS A 54 9.98 -15.39 21.91
N LEU A 55 10.61 -15.56 23.07
CA LEU A 55 11.69 -16.54 23.25
C LEU A 55 11.22 -17.96 22.92
N GLY A 56 10.07 -18.38 23.47
CA GLY A 56 9.49 -19.70 23.20
C GLY A 56 9.24 -19.94 21.71
N VAL A 57 8.68 -18.95 21.01
CA VAL A 57 8.47 -19.01 19.55
C VAL A 57 9.79 -19.19 18.79
N LEU A 58 10.84 -18.44 19.16
CA LEU A 58 12.14 -18.58 18.52
C LEU A 58 12.76 -19.96 18.76
N LEU A 59 12.62 -20.51 19.97
CA LEU A 59 13.09 -21.86 20.30
C LEU A 59 12.35 -22.93 19.49
N VAL A 60 11.03 -22.81 19.33
CA VAL A 60 10.22 -23.66 18.44
C VAL A 60 10.76 -23.64 17.00
N GLY A 61 11.21 -22.47 16.54
CA GLY A 61 11.83 -22.32 15.22
C GLY A 61 13.17 -23.03 15.02
N LEU A 62 13.84 -23.47 16.09
CA LEU A 62 15.14 -24.15 16.02
C LEU A 62 15.02 -25.69 15.97
N VAL A 63 13.83 -26.24 16.18
CA VAL A 63 13.61 -27.69 16.27
C VAL A 63 12.74 -28.13 15.09
N GLU A 64 13.28 -28.96 14.21
CA GLU A 64 12.52 -29.53 13.08
C GLU A 64 11.66 -30.73 13.49
N GLY A 65 10.62 -31.05 12.69
CA GLY A 65 9.82 -32.27 12.83
C GLY A 65 8.79 -32.24 13.96
N THR A 66 8.55 -31.07 14.57
CA THR A 66 7.48 -30.85 15.53
C THR A 66 6.21 -30.33 14.86
N ASP A 67 5.04 -30.74 15.35
CA ASP A 67 3.72 -30.32 14.84
C ASP A 67 3.28 -28.97 15.45
N ASP A 68 4.07 -27.92 15.19
CA ASP A 68 3.85 -26.58 15.76
C ASP A 68 3.20 -25.58 14.78
N ARG A 69 2.75 -26.07 13.62
CA ARG A 69 2.22 -25.22 12.54
C ARG A 69 1.06 -24.33 12.99
N GLU A 70 0.02 -24.92 13.58
CA GLU A 70 -1.15 -24.16 14.03
C GLU A 70 -0.83 -23.21 15.19
N LEU A 71 0.11 -23.60 16.06
CA LEU A 71 0.61 -22.73 17.12
C LEU A 71 1.25 -21.47 16.53
N LEU A 72 2.16 -21.65 15.58
CA LEU A 72 2.84 -20.55 14.91
C LEU A 72 1.85 -19.67 14.14
N LEU A 73 0.91 -20.25 13.38
CA LEU A 73 -0.12 -19.49 12.69
C LEU A 73 -1.02 -18.67 13.64
N THR A 74 -1.35 -19.24 14.80
CA THR A 74 -2.18 -18.56 15.81
C THR A 74 -1.44 -17.39 16.44
N LEU A 75 -0.19 -17.62 16.90
CA LEU A 75 0.62 -16.56 17.50
C LEU A 75 0.98 -15.49 16.48
N GLY A 76 1.26 -15.88 15.24
CA GLY A 76 1.67 -14.98 14.16
C GLY A 76 0.58 -14.03 13.71
N ALA A 77 -0.69 -14.37 13.93
CA ALA A 77 -1.81 -13.48 13.65
C ALA A 77 -1.83 -12.24 14.57
N HIS A 78 -1.04 -12.22 15.65
CA HIS A 78 -0.88 -11.08 16.54
C HIS A 78 0.34 -10.24 16.14
N ASP A 79 0.14 -8.96 15.80
CA ASP A 79 1.20 -8.08 15.27
C ASP A 79 2.47 -8.02 16.15
N GLU A 80 2.32 -7.99 17.49
CA GLU A 80 3.46 -8.01 18.44
C GLU A 80 4.37 -9.25 18.33
N LEU A 81 3.81 -10.39 17.88
CA LEU A 81 4.51 -11.68 17.81
C LEU A 81 4.86 -12.07 16.38
N ALA A 82 4.20 -11.45 15.39
CA ALA A 82 4.28 -11.84 13.98
C ALA A 82 5.73 -11.89 13.46
N LEU A 83 6.57 -10.90 13.79
CA LEU A 83 7.99 -10.89 13.41
C LEU A 83 8.72 -12.15 13.90
N PHE A 84 8.54 -12.51 15.17
CA PHE A 84 9.22 -13.65 15.79
C PHE A 84 8.74 -14.97 15.20
N VAL A 85 7.44 -15.09 14.94
CA VAL A 85 6.84 -16.25 14.28
C VAL A 85 7.37 -16.41 12.87
N VAL A 86 7.42 -15.31 12.11
CA VAL A 86 7.91 -15.32 10.74
C VAL A 86 9.40 -15.71 10.68
N VAL A 87 10.21 -15.25 11.64
CA VAL A 87 11.60 -15.69 11.81
C VAL A 87 11.67 -17.19 12.16
N ALA A 88 10.84 -17.67 13.08
CA ALA A 88 10.78 -19.08 13.44
C ALA A 88 10.39 -19.97 12.24
N MET A 89 9.40 -19.55 11.45
CA MET A 89 8.99 -20.25 10.23
C MET A 89 10.10 -20.28 9.18
N ALA A 90 10.86 -19.19 9.02
CA ALA A 90 11.98 -19.15 8.07
C ALA A 90 13.11 -20.12 8.43
N ASN A 91 13.26 -20.47 9.70
CA ASN A 91 14.21 -21.49 10.17
C ASN A 91 13.68 -22.93 10.08
N ARG A 92 12.44 -23.12 9.59
CA ARG A 92 11.74 -24.41 9.52
C ARG A 92 11.38 -24.77 8.07
N PRO A 93 12.31 -25.38 7.31
CA PRO A 93 12.06 -25.75 5.91
C PRO A 93 10.84 -26.66 5.71
N ASP A 94 10.48 -27.44 6.73
CA ASP A 94 9.33 -28.35 6.73
C ASP A 94 7.97 -27.64 6.76
N LEU A 95 7.88 -26.40 7.24
CA LEU A 95 6.64 -25.61 7.19
C LEU A 95 6.36 -25.04 5.79
N GLY A 96 7.42 -24.77 5.02
CA GLY A 96 7.36 -24.30 3.65
C GLY A 96 6.74 -22.91 3.45
N GLU A 97 6.85 -22.40 2.23
CA GLU A 97 6.31 -21.08 1.86
C GLU A 97 4.76 -21.00 1.93
N GLN A 98 4.06 -22.14 1.80
CA GLN A 98 2.61 -22.21 1.88
C GLN A 98 2.08 -21.79 3.27
N THR A 99 2.77 -22.21 4.33
CA THR A 99 2.41 -21.80 5.70
C THR A 99 2.68 -20.31 5.91
N LEU A 100 3.77 -19.79 5.35
CA LEU A 100 4.09 -18.37 5.39
C LEU A 100 3.07 -17.53 4.62
N TRP A 101 2.63 -18.00 3.46
CA TRP A 101 1.58 -17.35 2.67
C TRP A 101 0.24 -17.31 3.42
N GLU A 102 -0.14 -18.42 4.07
CA GLU A 102 -1.34 -18.43 4.91
C GLU A 102 -1.24 -17.42 6.06
N LEU A 103 -0.05 -17.27 6.68
CA LEU A 103 0.17 -16.24 7.69
C LEU A 103 0.04 -14.82 7.12
N ALA A 104 0.59 -14.56 5.92
CA ALA A 104 0.45 -13.29 5.22
C ALA A 104 -1.03 -12.94 4.94
N GLN A 105 -1.84 -13.95 4.62
CA GLN A 105 -3.28 -13.81 4.40
C GLN A 105 -4.05 -13.50 5.69
N ARG A 106 -3.56 -13.93 6.86
CA ARG A 106 -4.19 -13.70 8.18
C ARG A 106 -3.80 -12.36 8.82
N THR A 107 -2.68 -11.77 8.41
CA THR A 107 -2.16 -10.52 8.97
C THR A 107 -2.54 -9.31 8.11
N ARG A 108 -2.53 -8.10 8.70
CA ARG A 108 -2.88 -6.86 8.00
C ARG A 108 -1.89 -5.71 8.24
N GLY A 109 -1.11 -5.72 9.33
CA GLY A 109 -0.08 -4.71 9.62
C GLY A 109 1.34 -5.21 9.38
N TRP A 110 2.23 -5.02 10.35
CA TRP A 110 3.64 -5.44 10.27
C TRP A 110 3.82 -6.93 10.02
N GLY A 111 2.92 -7.77 10.54
CA GLY A 111 2.95 -9.21 10.25
C GLY A 111 2.86 -9.50 8.75
N ARG A 112 2.02 -8.74 8.02
CA ARG A 112 1.88 -8.89 6.56
C ARG A 112 3.17 -8.48 5.85
N ILE A 113 3.74 -7.34 6.23
CA ILE A 113 5.01 -6.86 5.68
C ILE A 113 6.10 -7.93 5.83
N GLN A 114 6.30 -8.42 7.05
CA GLN A 114 7.33 -9.42 7.36
C GLN A 114 7.13 -10.76 6.63
N SER A 115 5.87 -11.21 6.50
CA SER A 115 5.56 -12.46 5.80
C SER A 115 5.76 -12.33 4.29
N VAL A 116 5.26 -11.25 3.68
CA VAL A 116 5.34 -11.05 2.22
C VAL A 116 6.77 -10.81 1.76
N GLU A 117 7.59 -10.09 2.52
CA GLU A 117 9.02 -9.92 2.22
C GLU A 117 9.75 -11.28 2.08
N ARG A 118 9.34 -12.28 2.87
CA ARG A 118 9.92 -13.64 2.81
C ARG A 118 9.31 -14.53 1.74
N LEU A 119 8.23 -14.10 1.09
CA LEU A 119 7.72 -14.72 -0.14
C LEU A 119 8.45 -14.20 -1.39
N SER A 120 9.39 -13.25 -1.23
CA SER A 120 10.17 -12.71 -2.34
C SER A 120 10.86 -13.83 -3.13
N GLY A 121 10.68 -13.81 -4.46
CA GLY A 121 11.27 -14.80 -5.36
C GLY A 121 10.54 -16.15 -5.43
N THR A 122 9.33 -16.27 -4.87
CA THR A 122 8.51 -17.49 -5.05
C THR A 122 8.18 -17.75 -6.53
N ASP A 123 8.19 -19.02 -6.90
CA ASP A 123 7.75 -19.51 -8.21
C ASP A 123 6.31 -20.07 -8.19
N ASP A 124 5.65 -20.09 -7.02
CA ASP A 124 4.29 -20.60 -6.88
C ASP A 124 3.27 -19.70 -7.60
N PRO A 125 2.56 -20.20 -8.63
CA PRO A 125 1.64 -19.37 -9.41
C PRO A 125 0.48 -18.77 -8.60
N ALA A 126 -0.01 -19.46 -7.57
CA ALA A 126 -1.10 -18.98 -6.74
C ALA A 126 -0.63 -17.85 -5.82
N ILE A 127 0.59 -17.97 -5.25
CA ILE A 127 1.20 -16.91 -4.45
C ILE A 127 1.46 -15.69 -5.33
N LYS A 128 2.09 -15.85 -6.50
CA LYS A 128 2.34 -14.74 -7.44
C LYS A 128 1.04 -14.02 -7.83
N ALA A 129 -0.01 -14.78 -8.16
CA ALA A 129 -1.32 -14.22 -8.49
C ALA A 129 -1.94 -13.43 -7.31
N TRP A 130 -1.76 -13.91 -6.08
CA TRP A 130 -2.23 -13.21 -4.88
C TRP A 130 -1.41 -11.95 -4.57
N LEU A 131 -0.08 -12.00 -4.74
CA LEU A 131 0.79 -10.83 -4.55
C LEU A 131 0.37 -9.64 -5.41
N LEU A 132 0.03 -9.90 -6.68
CA LEU A 132 -0.42 -8.86 -7.62
C LEU A 132 -1.81 -8.30 -7.33
N ARG A 133 -2.65 -9.06 -6.62
CA ARG A 133 -4.04 -8.69 -6.37
C ARG A 133 -4.25 -8.12 -4.99
N GLU A 134 -3.60 -8.64 -3.96
CA GLU A 134 -3.90 -8.32 -2.56
C GLU A 134 -2.67 -8.28 -1.66
N GLY A 135 -1.55 -8.91 -2.04
CA GLY A 135 -0.45 -9.16 -1.13
C GLY A 135 0.24 -7.91 -0.59
N PHE A 136 0.27 -6.83 -1.37
CA PHE A 136 0.86 -5.57 -0.95
C PHE A 136 -0.02 -4.77 0.04
N ARG A 137 -1.35 -4.99 0.01
CA ARG A 137 -2.31 -4.18 0.78
C ARG A 137 -2.13 -4.36 2.27
N ASN A 138 -1.86 -3.32 3.03
CA ASN A 138 -1.66 -3.42 4.48
C ASN A 138 -2.10 -2.14 5.22
N THR A 139 -2.21 -2.21 6.55
CA THR A 139 -2.69 -1.10 7.38
C THR A 139 -1.58 -0.12 7.77
N VAL A 140 -0.34 -0.34 7.34
CA VAL A 140 0.80 0.55 7.60
C VAL A 140 1.00 1.46 6.40
N MET A 141 1.53 0.94 5.30
CA MET A 141 1.77 1.61 4.02
C MET A 141 1.92 0.56 2.92
N ASP A 142 1.09 0.59 1.88
CA ASP A 142 1.15 -0.34 0.75
C ASP A 142 2.52 -0.29 0.03
N GLU A 143 3.16 0.87 0.07
CA GLU A 143 4.46 1.17 -0.52
C GLU A 143 5.59 0.31 0.04
N TYR A 144 5.47 -0.24 1.27
CA TYR A 144 6.44 -1.22 1.79
C TYR A 144 6.53 -2.47 0.91
N LEU A 145 5.40 -2.90 0.36
CA LEU A 145 5.27 -4.18 -0.31
C LEU A 145 5.06 -4.08 -1.81
N ALA A 146 4.73 -2.89 -2.33
CA ALA A 146 4.40 -2.70 -3.74
C ALA A 146 5.53 -3.22 -4.67
N HIS A 147 6.78 -2.86 -4.39
CA HIS A 147 7.93 -3.30 -5.18
C HIS A 147 8.15 -4.81 -5.17
N VAL A 148 8.15 -5.43 -3.98
CA VAL A 148 8.37 -6.89 -3.87
C VAL A 148 7.21 -7.66 -4.50
N CYS A 149 5.97 -7.20 -4.34
CA CYS A 149 4.80 -7.80 -4.97
C CYS A 149 4.82 -7.65 -6.50
N ALA A 150 5.16 -6.47 -7.03
CA ALA A 150 5.25 -6.25 -8.47
C ALA A 150 6.38 -7.08 -9.12
N THR A 151 7.53 -7.16 -8.45
CA THR A 151 8.70 -7.91 -8.93
C THR A 151 8.47 -9.41 -8.84
N THR A 152 8.12 -9.90 -7.64
CA THR A 152 7.92 -11.33 -7.39
C THR A 152 6.68 -11.85 -8.11
N GLY A 153 5.59 -11.09 -8.10
CA GLY A 153 4.36 -11.47 -8.81
C GLY A 153 4.51 -11.45 -10.33
N GLY A 154 5.52 -10.75 -10.87
CA GLY A 154 5.71 -10.59 -12.31
C GLY A 154 4.63 -9.71 -12.93
N LEU A 155 4.47 -8.48 -12.42
CA LEU A 155 3.38 -7.57 -12.83
C LEU A 155 3.39 -7.33 -14.35
N ALA A 156 4.55 -7.03 -14.92
CA ALA A 156 4.67 -6.81 -16.36
C ALA A 156 4.25 -8.05 -17.15
N GLU A 157 4.72 -9.24 -16.77
CA GLU A 157 4.40 -10.53 -17.40
C GLU A 157 2.91 -10.86 -17.27
N ALA A 158 2.32 -10.62 -16.11
CA ALA A 158 0.90 -10.83 -15.87
C ALA A 158 0.04 -9.94 -16.79
N LEU A 159 0.47 -8.71 -17.03
CA LEU A 159 -0.17 -7.76 -17.96
C LEU A 159 0.14 -8.03 -19.44
N ALA A 160 0.97 -9.02 -19.79
CA ALA A 160 1.37 -9.29 -21.18
C ALA A 160 0.25 -9.94 -22.03
N HIS A 161 -0.85 -10.36 -21.40
CA HIS A 161 -2.01 -10.92 -22.10
C HIS A 161 -2.66 -9.87 -23.01
N ALA A 162 -3.35 -10.34 -24.06
CA ALA A 162 -4.07 -9.45 -24.96
C ALA A 162 -5.15 -8.64 -24.21
N PRO A 163 -5.41 -7.38 -24.60
CA PRO A 163 -6.45 -6.58 -23.97
C PRO A 163 -7.82 -7.29 -23.97
N GLY A 164 -8.47 -7.32 -22.80
CA GLY A 164 -9.76 -7.99 -22.59
C GLY A 164 -9.69 -9.47 -22.18
N ALA A 165 -8.50 -10.09 -22.15
CA ALA A 165 -8.30 -11.45 -21.61
C ALA A 165 -8.00 -11.47 -20.11
N LEU A 166 -7.71 -10.32 -19.50
CA LEU A 166 -7.46 -10.17 -18.07
C LEU A 166 -8.76 -10.04 -17.27
N ASP A 167 -8.76 -10.61 -16.07
CA ASP A 167 -9.81 -10.33 -15.09
C ASP A 167 -9.63 -8.93 -14.47
N ASP A 168 -10.75 -8.32 -14.04
CA ASP A 168 -10.74 -6.97 -13.49
C ASP A 168 -10.01 -6.88 -12.14
N ALA A 169 -10.02 -7.95 -11.35
CA ALA A 169 -9.33 -7.97 -10.06
C ALA A 169 -7.82 -7.82 -10.21
N LEU A 170 -7.23 -8.41 -11.26
CA LEU A 170 -5.82 -8.22 -11.59
C LEU A 170 -5.55 -6.81 -12.11
N LEU A 171 -6.44 -6.24 -12.93
CA LEU A 171 -6.26 -4.88 -13.45
C LEU A 171 -6.38 -3.83 -12.34
N ASP A 172 -7.32 -4.02 -11.40
CA ASP A 172 -7.44 -3.19 -10.18
C ASP A 172 -6.21 -3.35 -9.28
N GLY A 173 -5.74 -4.58 -9.05
CA GLY A 173 -4.51 -4.82 -8.29
C GLY A 173 -3.27 -4.18 -8.93
N ALA A 174 -3.17 -4.22 -10.26
CA ALA A 174 -2.11 -3.54 -11.02
C ALA A 174 -2.18 -2.01 -10.86
N ALA A 175 -3.39 -1.44 -10.91
CA ALA A 175 -3.60 0.00 -10.72
C ALA A 175 -3.18 0.46 -9.32
N ASP A 176 -3.57 -0.28 -8.28
CA ASP A 176 -3.16 -0.01 -6.90
C ASP A 176 -1.64 -0.15 -6.72
N LEU A 177 -1.03 -1.21 -7.29
CA LEU A 177 0.42 -1.41 -7.24
C LEU A 177 1.18 -0.26 -7.90
N LEU A 178 0.77 0.14 -9.10
CA LEU A 178 1.39 1.27 -9.81
C LEU A 178 1.20 2.58 -9.03
N THR A 179 0.04 2.77 -8.40
CA THR A 179 -0.23 3.92 -7.52
C THR A 179 0.73 3.96 -6.34
N ALA A 180 0.91 2.84 -5.63
CA ALA A 180 1.84 2.75 -4.51
C ALA A 180 3.30 2.94 -4.96
N LEU A 181 3.69 2.35 -6.09
CA LEU A 181 5.02 2.51 -6.67
C LEU A 181 5.31 3.97 -7.09
N VAL A 182 4.32 4.69 -7.62
CA VAL A 182 4.47 6.12 -7.96
C VAL A 182 4.57 6.98 -6.70
N THR A 183 3.73 6.70 -5.70
CA THR A 183 3.71 7.43 -4.44
C THR A 183 5.08 7.38 -3.74
N GLY A 184 5.72 6.21 -3.82
CA GLY A 184 7.04 5.98 -3.25
C GLY A 184 6.99 5.89 -1.72
N GLY A 185 8.06 5.35 -1.14
CA GLY A 185 8.07 5.11 0.29
C GLY A 185 9.40 4.53 0.77
N PRO A 186 9.37 3.67 1.80
CA PRO A 186 10.58 3.10 2.38
C PRO A 186 11.20 1.99 1.53
N ALA A 187 10.44 1.42 0.59
CA ALA A 187 10.91 0.45 -0.39
C ALA A 187 11.12 1.13 -1.76
N PRO A 188 11.83 0.48 -2.71
CA PRO A 188 12.08 1.05 -4.03
C PRO A 188 10.80 1.44 -4.77
N ASP A 189 10.84 2.53 -5.53
CA ASP A 189 9.68 3.12 -6.20
C ASP A 189 9.50 2.63 -7.66
N LEU A 190 8.58 3.26 -8.41
CA LEU A 190 8.34 2.94 -9.83
C LEU A 190 9.57 3.18 -10.73
N ALA A 191 10.42 4.16 -10.41
CA ALA A 191 11.64 4.45 -11.18
C ALA A 191 12.73 3.41 -10.92
N GLU A 192 12.75 2.82 -9.73
CA GLU A 192 13.67 1.75 -9.36
C GLU A 192 13.19 0.36 -9.80
N TYR A 193 11.89 0.17 -10.02
CA TYR A 193 11.33 -1.07 -10.55
C TYR A 193 11.78 -1.34 -12.00
N GLU A 194 12.57 -2.40 -12.20
CA GLU A 194 13.20 -2.74 -13.49
C GLU A 194 12.21 -2.83 -14.66
N HIS A 195 11.00 -3.34 -14.43
CA HIS A 195 9.97 -3.48 -15.45
C HIS A 195 8.89 -2.38 -15.37
N GLY A 196 9.11 -1.32 -14.59
CA GLY A 196 8.12 -0.27 -14.34
C GLY A 196 7.62 0.42 -15.61
N ALA A 197 8.52 0.74 -16.53
CA ALA A 197 8.15 1.34 -17.82
C ALA A 197 7.25 0.43 -18.67
N LEU A 198 7.56 -0.87 -18.69
CA LEU A 198 6.82 -1.87 -19.46
C LEU A 198 5.47 -2.22 -18.81
N ALA A 199 5.43 -2.34 -17.48
CA ALA A 199 4.21 -2.56 -16.72
C ALA A 199 3.24 -1.38 -16.90
N SER A 200 3.74 -0.15 -16.85
CA SER A 200 2.95 1.06 -17.10
C SER A 200 2.38 1.07 -18.51
N GLU A 201 3.20 0.80 -19.54
CA GLU A 201 2.75 0.71 -20.95
C GLU A 201 1.61 -0.29 -21.11
N ARG A 202 1.78 -1.53 -20.62
CA ARG A 202 0.75 -2.57 -20.70
C ARG A 202 -0.50 -2.22 -19.92
N PHE A 203 -0.36 -1.62 -18.74
CA PHE A 203 -1.50 -1.18 -17.94
C PHE A 203 -2.37 -0.17 -18.71
N LEU A 204 -1.76 0.82 -19.37
CA LEU A 204 -2.50 1.79 -20.18
C LEU A 204 -3.24 1.13 -21.35
N ASP A 205 -2.60 0.18 -22.05
CA ASP A 205 -3.24 -0.57 -23.14
C ASP A 205 -4.51 -1.30 -22.66
N HIS A 206 -4.47 -1.89 -21.47
CA HIS A 206 -5.63 -2.58 -20.88
C HIS A 206 -6.74 -1.62 -20.47
N VAL A 207 -6.40 -0.49 -19.85
CA VAL A 207 -7.37 0.54 -19.48
C VAL A 207 -8.05 1.14 -20.71
N GLU A 208 -7.29 1.44 -21.78
CA GLU A 208 -7.83 1.92 -23.05
C GLU A 208 -8.87 0.95 -23.62
N ALA A 209 -8.54 -0.34 -23.69
CA ALA A 209 -9.46 -1.36 -24.20
C ALA A 209 -10.72 -1.51 -23.33
N ARG A 210 -10.58 -1.39 -22.00
CA ARG A 210 -11.71 -1.46 -21.07
C ARG A 210 -12.68 -0.28 -21.25
N LEU A 211 -12.15 0.93 -21.38
CA LEU A 211 -12.93 2.14 -21.66
C LEU A 211 -13.62 2.08 -23.02
N ALA A 212 -12.92 1.61 -24.06
CA ALA A 212 -13.53 1.38 -25.37
C ALA A 212 -14.70 0.40 -25.31
N GLY A 213 -14.64 -0.57 -24.37
CA GLY A 213 -15.72 -1.51 -24.06
C GLY A 213 -16.81 -0.98 -23.10
N GLY A 214 -16.70 0.25 -22.61
CA GLY A 214 -17.66 0.86 -21.68
C GLY A 214 -17.45 0.54 -20.20
N ALA A 215 -16.38 -0.19 -19.86
CA ALA A 215 -16.04 -0.53 -18.49
C ALA A 215 -15.07 0.50 -17.90
N PHE A 216 -15.21 0.77 -16.60
CA PHE A 216 -14.40 1.74 -15.88
C PHE A 216 -14.20 1.30 -14.42
N SER A 217 -13.14 1.79 -13.78
CA SER A 217 -12.88 1.66 -12.35
C SER A 217 -12.21 2.93 -11.85
N LEU A 218 -12.60 3.42 -10.67
CA LEU A 218 -11.96 4.59 -10.08
C LEU A 218 -10.52 4.30 -9.67
N THR A 219 -10.19 3.05 -9.38
CA THR A 219 -8.81 2.61 -9.12
C THR A 219 -7.92 2.89 -10.32
N TRP A 220 -8.43 2.65 -11.55
CA TRP A 220 -7.69 2.94 -12.77
C TRP A 220 -7.52 4.45 -12.97
N LEU A 221 -8.55 5.25 -12.69
CA LEU A 221 -8.47 6.71 -12.77
C LEU A 221 -7.40 7.28 -11.82
N VAL A 222 -7.34 6.78 -10.59
CA VAL A 222 -6.29 7.16 -9.61
C VAL A 222 -4.91 6.80 -10.15
N ALA A 223 -4.72 5.58 -10.64
CA ALA A 223 -3.44 5.14 -11.21
C ALA A 223 -3.01 6.00 -12.41
N LEU A 224 -3.94 6.35 -13.31
CA LEU A 224 -3.67 7.27 -14.43
C LEU A 224 -3.23 8.65 -13.95
N ALA A 225 -3.90 9.21 -12.94
CA ALA A 225 -3.55 10.53 -12.41
C ALA A 225 -2.18 10.52 -11.72
N GLN A 226 -1.83 9.45 -11.02
CA GLN A 226 -0.51 9.27 -10.40
C GLN A 226 0.57 9.14 -11.48
N LEU A 227 0.34 8.30 -12.49
CA LEU A 227 1.26 8.15 -13.62
C LEU A 227 1.46 9.46 -14.39
N ARG A 228 0.41 10.28 -14.55
CA ARG A 228 0.54 11.64 -15.13
C ARG A 228 1.58 12.45 -14.36
N GLY A 229 1.46 12.50 -13.03
CA GLY A 229 2.40 13.23 -12.16
C GLY A 229 3.82 12.68 -12.26
N PHE A 230 3.98 11.36 -12.22
CA PHE A 230 5.26 10.69 -12.37
C PHE A 230 5.97 11.03 -13.69
N LEU A 231 5.24 11.08 -14.81
CA LEU A 231 5.82 11.21 -16.15
C LEU A 231 6.29 12.63 -16.50
N VAL A 232 5.76 13.65 -15.83
CA VAL A 232 6.02 15.07 -16.12
C VAL A 232 6.93 15.75 -15.11
N ASP A 233 7.45 15.02 -14.13
CA ASP A 233 8.30 15.62 -13.11
C ASP A 233 9.74 15.84 -13.58
N ASP A 234 10.47 16.66 -12.80
CA ASP A 234 11.83 17.12 -13.12
C ASP A 234 12.91 16.11 -12.67
N ARG A 235 12.60 14.81 -12.59
CA ARG A 235 13.56 13.77 -12.17
C ARG A 235 14.67 13.57 -13.23
N PRO A 236 15.83 12.99 -12.86
CA PRO A 236 16.94 12.79 -13.81
C PRO A 236 16.66 11.62 -14.77
N TRP A 237 15.79 11.85 -15.76
CA TRP A 237 15.30 10.85 -16.71
C TRP A 237 16.41 10.13 -17.49
N ASP A 238 17.49 10.83 -17.85
CA ASP A 238 18.65 10.24 -18.53
C ASP A 238 19.22 9.03 -17.76
N SER A 239 19.15 9.05 -16.43
CA SER A 239 19.64 7.93 -15.59
C SER A 239 18.72 6.71 -15.56
N LEU A 240 17.48 6.85 -16.05
CA LEU A 240 16.45 5.81 -16.07
C LEU A 240 16.31 5.15 -17.44
N GLU A 241 17.02 5.64 -18.46
CA GLU A 241 16.96 5.10 -19.82
C GLU A 241 17.30 3.60 -19.87
N ALA A 242 18.30 3.18 -19.09
CA ALA A 242 18.72 1.77 -18.97
C ALA A 242 17.63 0.87 -18.36
N ARG A 243 16.67 1.44 -17.61
CA ARG A 243 15.49 0.77 -17.06
C ARG A 243 14.27 0.87 -17.99
N GLY A 244 14.47 1.31 -19.22
CA GLY A 244 13.44 1.38 -20.25
C GLY A 244 12.61 2.65 -20.24
N TRP A 245 12.91 3.63 -19.39
CA TRP A 245 12.30 4.97 -19.38
C TRP A 245 12.96 5.89 -20.41
N THR A 246 12.93 5.49 -21.69
CA THR A 246 13.45 6.34 -22.77
C THR A 246 12.55 7.55 -23.00
N ASP A 247 13.11 8.66 -23.48
CA ASP A 247 12.32 9.86 -23.81
C ASP A 247 11.16 9.57 -24.76
N GLN A 248 11.39 8.71 -25.76
CA GLN A 248 10.34 8.28 -26.68
C GLN A 248 9.22 7.52 -25.98
N ARG A 249 9.54 6.60 -25.07
CA ARG A 249 8.51 5.85 -24.32
C ARG A 249 7.78 6.78 -23.36
N ARG A 250 8.51 7.61 -22.59
CA ARG A 250 7.92 8.57 -21.65
C ARG A 250 6.93 9.51 -22.35
N THR A 251 7.31 10.08 -23.49
CA THR A 251 6.43 10.97 -24.27
C THR A 251 5.17 10.26 -24.75
N ARG A 252 5.29 9.00 -25.21
CA ARG A 252 4.14 8.18 -25.61
C ARG A 252 3.22 7.90 -24.43
N LEU A 253 3.76 7.48 -23.29
CA LEU A 253 2.98 7.21 -22.08
C LEU A 253 2.26 8.46 -21.57
N ALA A 254 2.95 9.61 -21.52
CA ALA A 254 2.34 10.87 -21.08
C ALA A 254 1.17 11.26 -21.98
N THR A 255 1.36 11.14 -23.31
CA THR A 255 0.28 11.41 -24.28
C THR A 255 -0.91 10.45 -24.11
N ALA A 256 -0.64 9.16 -23.90
CA ALA A 256 -1.68 8.16 -23.67
C ALA A 256 -2.44 8.41 -22.36
N VAL A 257 -1.74 8.74 -21.28
CA VAL A 257 -2.37 9.08 -19.99
C VAL A 257 -3.30 10.28 -20.11
N GLU A 258 -2.86 11.36 -20.77
CA GLU A 258 -3.72 12.53 -20.98
C GLU A 258 -4.97 12.19 -21.82
N ALA A 259 -4.81 11.40 -22.89
CA ALA A 259 -5.94 10.96 -23.71
C ALA A 259 -6.93 10.09 -22.92
N LEU A 260 -6.42 9.19 -22.08
CA LEU A 260 -7.24 8.34 -21.23
C LEU A 260 -7.95 9.15 -20.15
N LEU A 261 -7.28 10.09 -19.48
CA LEU A 261 -7.89 10.98 -18.47
C LEU A 261 -8.99 11.87 -19.08
N ALA A 262 -8.82 12.32 -20.33
CA ALA A 262 -9.82 13.11 -21.03
C ALA A 262 -11.05 12.29 -21.51
N HIS A 263 -11.09 10.98 -21.25
CA HIS A 263 -12.17 10.12 -21.74
C HIS A 263 -13.52 10.46 -21.06
N PRO A 264 -14.59 10.72 -21.82
CA PRO A 264 -15.86 11.25 -21.27
C PRO A 264 -16.60 10.27 -20.34
N GLN A 265 -16.28 8.97 -20.39
CA GLN A 265 -16.87 8.00 -19.47
C GLN A 265 -16.51 8.25 -18.01
N TRP A 266 -15.38 8.92 -17.71
CA TRP A 266 -15.01 9.22 -16.32
C TRP A 266 -16.00 10.16 -15.64
N ALA A 267 -16.54 11.15 -16.36
CA ALA A 267 -17.55 12.06 -15.81
C ALA A 267 -18.80 11.29 -15.39
N ALA A 268 -19.33 10.43 -16.27
CA ALA A 268 -20.50 9.59 -15.97
C ALA A 268 -20.22 8.55 -14.87
N ALA A 269 -19.01 8.01 -14.84
CA ALA A 269 -18.55 7.07 -13.82
C ALA A 269 -18.44 7.72 -12.43
N VAL A 270 -17.86 8.92 -12.37
CA VAL A 270 -17.73 9.71 -11.15
C VAL A 270 -19.12 10.12 -10.67
N GLU A 271 -20.00 10.61 -11.54
CA GLU A 271 -21.39 10.93 -11.18
C GLU A 271 -22.14 9.70 -10.64
N GLY A 272 -22.10 8.57 -11.35
CA GLY A 272 -22.73 7.33 -10.89
C GLY A 272 -22.15 6.76 -9.60
N ALA A 273 -20.84 6.90 -9.37
CA ALA A 273 -20.19 6.47 -8.13
C ALA A 273 -20.48 7.43 -6.95
N LEU A 274 -20.72 8.71 -7.22
CA LEU A 274 -21.12 9.69 -6.21
C LEU A 274 -22.62 9.57 -5.85
N ASP A 275 -23.45 9.10 -6.78
CA ASP A 275 -24.89 8.86 -6.58
C ASP A 275 -25.20 7.47 -5.99
N SER A 276 -24.25 6.54 -5.97
CA SER A 276 -24.44 5.25 -5.32
C SER A 276 -24.44 5.39 -3.79
N ASP A 277 -25.53 4.96 -3.14
CA ASP A 277 -25.78 4.99 -1.68
C ASP A 277 -24.66 4.36 -0.83
N ASP A 278 -23.75 3.60 -1.46
CA ASP A 278 -22.64 2.89 -0.81
C ASP A 278 -21.44 3.81 -0.48
N ARG A 279 -21.53 5.13 -0.73
CA ARG A 279 -20.43 6.09 -0.55
C ARG A 279 -20.74 7.41 0.17
N ALA A 280 -21.77 7.48 0.98
CA ALA A 280 -21.85 8.58 1.96
C ALA A 280 -20.62 8.57 2.91
N ALA A 281 -20.12 7.39 3.29
CA ALA A 281 -19.02 7.25 4.26
C ALA A 281 -17.61 7.71 3.77
N PRO A 282 -17.16 7.48 2.51
CA PRO A 282 -15.86 7.94 2.03
C PRO A 282 -15.72 9.45 1.88
N LEU A 283 -16.79 10.17 1.50
CA LEU A 283 -16.76 11.63 1.41
C LEU A 283 -16.84 12.29 2.79
N ASP A 284 -17.60 11.71 3.71
CA ASP A 284 -17.63 12.15 5.13
C ASP A 284 -16.25 11.97 5.79
N ALA A 285 -15.51 10.92 5.43
CA ALA A 285 -14.14 10.70 5.89
C ALA A 285 -13.15 11.77 5.38
N ILE A 286 -13.46 12.41 4.24
CA ILE A 286 -12.66 13.51 3.69
C ILE A 286 -13.10 14.85 4.30
N ALA A 287 -14.40 15.06 4.48
CA ALA A 287 -15.02 16.31 4.90
C ALA A 287 -14.87 16.59 6.41
N THR A 288 -13.69 16.35 6.98
CA THR A 288 -13.43 16.42 8.43
C THR A 288 -13.15 17.84 8.94
N GLY A 289 -13.01 18.81 8.04
CA GLY A 289 -12.82 20.23 8.34
C GLY A 289 -11.49 20.77 7.80
N PRO A 290 -11.44 22.06 7.40
CA PRO A 290 -10.20 22.69 6.94
C PRO A 290 -9.06 22.66 7.98
N ALA A 291 -7.86 22.28 7.54
CA ALA A 291 -6.61 22.26 8.30
C ALA A 291 -5.43 22.54 7.35
N ASP A 292 -4.21 22.65 7.86
CA ASP A 292 -3.01 22.89 7.03
C ASP A 292 -2.30 21.59 6.65
N GLU A 293 -3.06 20.51 6.38
CA GLU A 293 -2.48 19.22 6.02
C GLU A 293 -1.96 19.22 4.58
N LEU A 294 -0.81 18.59 4.39
CA LEU A 294 -0.17 18.44 3.07
C LEU A 294 -0.78 17.30 2.23
N GLY A 295 -1.56 16.41 2.85
CA GLY A 295 -2.19 15.28 2.16
C GLY A 295 -1.22 14.15 1.81
N LEU A 296 -0.16 13.99 2.59
CA LEU A 296 0.91 13.01 2.33
C LEU A 296 0.76 11.77 3.22
N GLY A 297 0.88 10.59 2.62
CA GLY A 297 0.81 9.29 3.29
C GLY A 297 -0.56 8.62 3.21
N PRO A 298 -0.68 7.35 3.66
CA PRO A 298 -1.85 6.50 3.38
C PRO A 298 -3.14 7.00 4.03
N ALA A 299 -3.04 7.69 5.16
CA ALA A 299 -4.19 8.32 5.82
C ALA A 299 -4.89 9.33 4.89
N PHE A 300 -4.18 9.85 3.87
CA PHE A 300 -4.69 10.80 2.89
C PHE A 300 -4.95 10.18 1.51
N ALA A 301 -4.87 8.86 1.35
CA ALA A 301 -5.12 8.21 0.05
C ALA A 301 -6.51 8.56 -0.52
N VAL A 302 -7.52 8.65 0.34
CA VAL A 302 -8.88 9.04 -0.05
C VAL A 302 -8.96 10.53 -0.47
N HIS A 303 -8.07 11.39 0.04
CA HIS A 303 -7.94 12.79 -0.36
C HIS A 303 -7.22 12.93 -1.72
N ALA A 304 -6.27 12.03 -2.00
CA ALA A 304 -5.60 11.96 -3.31
C ALA A 304 -6.56 11.56 -4.45
N CYS A 305 -7.63 10.83 -4.16
CA CYS A 305 -8.70 10.60 -5.14
C CYS A 305 -9.35 11.91 -5.60
N LEU A 306 -9.55 12.87 -4.69
CA LEU A 306 -10.08 14.18 -5.05
C LEU A 306 -9.07 14.99 -5.88
N ASP A 307 -7.77 14.77 -5.68
CA ASP A 307 -6.70 15.38 -6.49
C ASP A 307 -6.80 15.03 -7.98
N ALA A 308 -7.30 13.83 -8.29
CA ALA A 308 -7.55 13.39 -9.65
C ALA A 308 -8.89 13.90 -10.19
N ILE A 309 -9.96 13.77 -9.38
CA ILE A 309 -11.33 13.93 -9.87
C ILE A 309 -11.76 15.40 -9.95
N VAL A 310 -11.48 16.18 -8.90
CA VAL A 310 -12.04 17.53 -8.75
C VAL A 310 -11.58 18.53 -9.83
N PRO A 311 -10.33 18.53 -10.34
CA PRO A 311 -9.90 19.46 -11.38
C PRO A 311 -10.60 19.19 -12.71
N ASP A 312 -10.81 17.92 -13.04
CA ASP A 312 -11.44 17.50 -14.29
C ASP A 312 -12.93 17.92 -14.34
N LEU A 313 -13.57 18.12 -13.19
CA LEU A 313 -14.91 18.68 -13.11
C LEU A 313 -14.98 20.15 -13.58
N ALA A 314 -13.85 20.87 -13.69
CA ALA A 314 -13.84 22.26 -14.16
C ALA A 314 -14.42 22.42 -15.57
N SER A 315 -14.27 21.41 -16.43
CA SER A 315 -14.84 21.38 -17.79
C SER A 315 -16.29 20.86 -17.85
N HIS A 316 -16.87 20.49 -16.70
CA HIS A 316 -18.20 19.89 -16.59
C HIS A 316 -19.10 20.69 -15.61
N PRO A 317 -19.58 21.88 -15.97
CA PRO A 317 -20.37 22.72 -15.06
C PRO A 317 -21.62 22.04 -14.50
N GLY A 318 -21.73 22.01 -13.16
CA GLY A 318 -22.88 21.46 -12.42
C GLY A 318 -22.74 19.99 -12.02
N ALA A 319 -21.68 19.30 -12.45
CA ALA A 319 -21.44 17.88 -12.17
C ALA A 319 -20.60 17.65 -10.91
N GLY A 320 -20.77 16.51 -10.24
CA GLY A 320 -19.86 16.07 -9.17
C GLY A 320 -19.86 16.92 -7.89
N TRP A 321 -20.98 17.59 -7.60
CA TRP A 321 -21.12 18.46 -6.42
C TRP A 321 -20.72 17.79 -5.09
N PRO A 322 -21.10 16.53 -4.78
CA PRO A 322 -20.69 15.90 -3.52
C PRO A 322 -19.16 15.82 -3.34
N ALA A 323 -18.41 15.54 -4.40
CA ALA A 323 -16.95 15.49 -4.36
C ALA A 323 -16.33 16.89 -4.18
N ILE A 324 -16.84 17.89 -4.88
CA ILE A 324 -16.39 19.29 -4.74
C ILE A 324 -16.68 19.79 -3.33
N HIS A 325 -17.87 19.50 -2.79
CA HIS A 325 -18.25 19.85 -1.43
C HIS A 325 -17.35 19.17 -0.39
N ALA A 326 -17.07 17.87 -0.54
CA ALA A 326 -16.13 17.17 0.34
C ALA A 326 -14.72 17.74 0.25
N ALA A 327 -14.23 18.08 -0.95
CA ALA A 327 -12.94 18.73 -1.15
C ALA A 327 -12.85 20.10 -0.47
N LEU A 328 -13.93 20.92 -0.51
CA LEU A 328 -14.00 22.20 0.22
C LEU A 328 -13.90 22.02 1.74
N ARG A 329 -14.35 20.86 2.25
CA ARG A 329 -14.31 20.51 3.68
C ARG A 329 -13.07 19.68 4.06
N SER A 330 -12.16 19.43 3.13
CA SER A 330 -10.98 18.60 3.35
C SER A 330 -9.97 19.29 4.26
N PRO A 331 -9.28 18.57 5.17
CA PRO A 331 -8.12 19.07 5.90
C PRO A 331 -6.92 19.34 4.99
N VAL A 332 -6.91 18.82 3.76
CA VAL A 332 -5.79 18.99 2.81
C VAL A 332 -5.94 20.28 2.01
N VAL A 333 -4.94 21.17 2.12
CA VAL A 333 -4.91 22.50 1.48
C VAL A 333 -5.09 22.42 -0.04
N ARG A 334 -4.48 21.41 -0.66
CA ARG A 334 -4.54 21.19 -2.11
C ARG A 334 -5.95 20.87 -2.59
N ASN A 335 -6.67 19.97 -1.92
CA ASN A 335 -8.06 19.64 -2.28
C ASN A 335 -8.95 20.88 -2.26
N ARG A 336 -8.84 21.70 -1.21
CA ARG A 336 -9.64 22.94 -1.07
C ARG A 336 -9.36 23.90 -2.21
N ASN A 337 -8.08 24.15 -2.52
CA ASN A 337 -7.69 25.00 -3.65
C ASN A 337 -8.27 24.51 -4.99
N MET A 338 -8.25 23.21 -5.23
CA MET A 338 -8.81 22.68 -6.48
C MET A 338 -10.32 22.81 -6.55
N ALA A 339 -11.04 22.55 -5.45
CA ALA A 339 -12.49 22.73 -5.41
C ALA A 339 -12.89 24.19 -5.71
N VAL A 340 -12.15 25.14 -5.14
CA VAL A 340 -12.34 26.58 -5.39
C VAL A 340 -12.08 26.92 -6.85
N ARG A 341 -10.98 26.43 -7.44
CA ARG A 341 -10.67 26.62 -8.86
C ARG A 341 -11.72 26.02 -9.79
N THR A 342 -12.20 24.82 -9.48
CA THR A 342 -13.26 24.15 -10.25
C THR A 342 -14.55 24.96 -10.24
N LEU A 343 -14.99 25.44 -9.07
CA LEU A 343 -16.19 26.30 -8.97
C LEU A 343 -16.01 27.66 -9.66
N ALA A 344 -14.79 28.22 -9.63
CA ALA A 344 -14.48 29.48 -10.31
C ALA A 344 -14.49 29.34 -11.83
N ALA A 345 -14.17 28.17 -12.37
CA ALA A 345 -14.23 27.89 -13.81
C ALA A 345 -15.68 27.78 -14.33
N TRP A 346 -16.65 27.51 -13.45
CA TRP A 346 -18.05 27.35 -13.83
C TRP A 346 -18.79 28.69 -13.91
N PRO A 347 -19.71 28.85 -14.88
CA PRO A 347 -20.66 29.96 -14.83
C PRO A 347 -21.52 29.85 -13.57
N ARG A 348 -21.81 30.98 -12.91
CA ARG A 348 -22.63 31.01 -11.68
C ARG A 348 -24.00 30.36 -11.82
N SER A 349 -24.58 30.36 -13.03
CA SER A 349 -25.85 29.70 -13.31
C SER A 349 -25.79 28.17 -13.24
N ALA A 350 -24.59 27.58 -13.32
CA ALA A 350 -24.37 26.14 -13.21
C ALA A 350 -23.98 25.70 -11.80
N TRP A 351 -23.93 26.63 -10.83
CA TRP A 351 -23.62 26.28 -9.45
C TRP A 351 -24.76 25.47 -8.82
N PRO A 352 -24.44 24.35 -8.16
CA PRO A 352 -25.42 23.56 -7.43
C PRO A 352 -26.09 24.36 -6.30
N PRO A 353 -27.33 24.01 -5.91
CA PRO A 353 -27.96 24.55 -4.71
C PRO A 353 -27.07 24.38 -3.48
N GLY A 354 -26.80 25.47 -2.76
CA GLY A 354 -25.95 25.45 -1.57
C GLY A 354 -24.45 25.69 -1.81
N ALA A 355 -23.99 25.74 -3.08
CA ALA A 355 -22.57 25.94 -3.37
C ALA A 355 -22.00 27.28 -2.86
N ALA A 356 -22.78 28.36 -2.95
CA ALA A 356 -22.39 29.65 -2.39
C ALA A 356 -22.24 29.60 -0.86
N ALA A 357 -23.20 28.98 -0.17
CA ALA A 357 -23.16 28.84 1.29
C ALA A 357 -21.99 27.95 1.75
N ALA A 358 -21.67 26.89 1.00
CA ALA A 358 -20.53 26.03 1.28
C ALA A 358 -19.19 26.78 1.11
N LEU A 359 -19.05 27.63 0.08
CA LEU A 359 -17.89 28.49 -0.09
C LEU A 359 -17.78 29.55 1.01
N GLU A 360 -18.90 30.14 1.44
CA GLU A 360 -18.90 31.07 2.58
C GLU A 360 -18.42 30.39 3.86
N LEU A 361 -18.95 29.19 4.16
CA LEU A 361 -18.50 28.40 5.30
C LEU A 361 -17.02 28.02 5.19
N ALA A 362 -16.56 27.59 4.01
CA ALA A 362 -15.17 27.26 3.77
C ALA A 362 -14.25 28.47 4.00
N ARG A 363 -14.62 29.66 3.51
CA ARG A 363 -13.85 30.89 3.75
C ARG A 363 -13.75 31.23 5.24
N ASP A 364 -14.85 31.11 5.96
CA ASP A 364 -14.94 31.54 7.35
C ASP A 364 -14.13 30.58 8.27
N GLU A 365 -14.03 29.31 7.91
CA GLU A 365 -13.26 28.29 8.64
C GLU A 365 -11.84 28.06 8.10
N GLU A 366 -11.46 28.67 6.96
CA GLU A 366 -10.17 28.41 6.31
C GLU A 366 -8.98 28.86 7.19
N PRO A 367 -8.01 27.97 7.49
CA PRO A 367 -6.79 28.34 8.19
C PRO A 367 -5.79 29.11 7.31
N ALA A 368 -5.68 28.78 6.02
CA ALA A 368 -4.71 29.38 5.12
C ALA A 368 -5.21 30.67 4.45
N ASP A 369 -4.56 31.80 4.72
CA ASP A 369 -5.02 33.12 4.25
C ASP A 369 -5.06 33.25 2.72
N ASP A 370 -4.14 32.61 1.99
CA ASP A 370 -4.12 32.64 0.53
C ASP A 370 -5.34 31.88 -0.07
N VAL A 371 -5.72 30.76 0.54
CA VAL A 371 -6.90 30.00 0.15
C VAL A 371 -8.17 30.77 0.49
N ARG A 372 -8.20 31.43 1.65
CA ARG A 372 -9.31 32.29 2.09
C ARG A 372 -9.58 33.42 1.09
N GLU A 373 -8.51 34.08 0.63
CA GLU A 373 -8.58 35.14 -0.37
C GLU A 373 -9.11 34.62 -1.71
N ARG A 374 -8.64 33.45 -2.18
CA ARG A 374 -9.15 32.81 -3.39
C ARG A 374 -10.64 32.49 -3.28
N ILE A 375 -11.09 31.94 -2.15
CA ILE A 375 -12.52 31.65 -1.93
C ILE A 375 -13.35 32.94 -2.02
N ALA A 376 -12.87 34.04 -1.41
CA ALA A 376 -13.54 35.33 -1.46
C ALA A 376 -13.61 35.91 -2.89
N ALA A 377 -12.53 35.77 -3.68
CA ALA A 377 -12.51 36.15 -5.08
C ALA A 377 -13.53 35.34 -5.91
N THR A 378 -13.57 34.01 -5.71
CA THR A 378 -14.55 33.13 -6.36
C THR A 378 -15.98 33.52 -6.00
N LEU A 379 -16.27 33.84 -4.73
CA LEU A 379 -17.58 34.30 -4.25
C LEU A 379 -18.02 35.64 -4.83
N THR A 380 -17.09 36.54 -5.15
CA THR A 380 -17.37 37.85 -5.76
C THR A 380 -17.32 37.83 -7.30
N GLY A 381 -16.87 36.72 -7.90
CA GLY A 381 -16.78 36.57 -9.35
C GLY A 381 -15.56 37.26 -9.95
N GLN A 382 -14.55 37.54 -9.12
CA GLN A 382 -13.24 37.97 -9.57
C GLN A 382 -12.48 36.74 -10.10
N GLY A 383 -11.71 36.93 -11.17
CA GLY A 383 -10.85 35.88 -11.71
C GLY A 383 -9.83 35.42 -10.67
N LEU A 384 -9.52 34.13 -10.67
CA LEU A 384 -8.39 33.59 -9.92
C LEU A 384 -7.16 33.67 -10.84
N ASP A 385 -6.24 34.59 -10.55
CA ASP A 385 -4.96 34.70 -11.25
C ASP A 385 -4.02 33.53 -10.93
#